data_AF-A0A0D6AQY3-F1
#
_entry.id   AF-A0A0D6AQY3-F1
#
_cell.length_a   1.000
_cell.length_b   1.000
_cell.length_c   1.000
_cell.angle_alpha   90.00
_cell.angle_beta   90.00
_cell.angle_gamma   90.00
#
_symmetry.space_group_name_H-M   'P 1'
#
loop_
_entity.id
_entity.type
_entity.pdbx_description
1 polymer ?
#
loop_
_entity_poly.entity_id
_entity_poly.type
_entity_poly.pdbx_seq_one_letter_code
_entity_poly.pdbx_strand_id
1 'polypeptide(L)'
;MKEITSSSMPPCFERWCQKIDPVLKTKAQKREFRNYLGGLLGDSQRKNLTQIAHNNLDITYHKLHHFLTESTWNYDEVNNKRLEIIASCRQTKISRSFSLIIDDSGHRKSGNFTDCVGRQYIGEIGKTDNGNIRSHHPHL
;
A
#
# COMPACT_ATOMS: atom_id res chain seq x y z
N MET A 1 20.83 -10.65 9.41
CA MET A 1 19.65 -10.09 8.72
C MET A 1 18.65 -9.74 9.82
N LYS A 2 18.33 -8.47 10.03
CA LYS A 2 17.49 -8.09 11.20
C LYS A 2 16.07 -8.60 10.98
N GLU A 3 15.55 -9.32 11.96
CA GLU A 3 14.15 -9.71 12.02
C GLU A 3 13.31 -8.43 12.07
N ILE A 4 12.30 -8.29 11.20
CA ILE A 4 11.48 -7.07 11.12
C ILE A 4 10.04 -7.41 11.43
N THR A 5 9.79 -7.58 12.72
CA THR A 5 8.46 -7.75 13.27
C THR A 5 7.71 -6.42 13.34
N SER A 6 6.38 -6.47 13.39
CA SER A 6 5.58 -5.30 13.77
C SER A 6 5.99 -4.75 15.15
N SER A 7 6.54 -5.59 16.03
CA SER A 7 7.13 -5.19 17.32
C SER A 7 8.46 -4.43 17.20
N SER A 8 9.14 -4.50 16.04
CA SER A 8 10.36 -3.74 15.75
C SER A 8 10.09 -2.32 15.21
N MET A 9 8.81 -1.98 14.98
CA MET A 9 8.43 -0.67 14.45
C MET A 9 8.42 0.42 15.53
N PRO A 10 8.70 1.69 15.17
CA PRO A 10 8.70 2.78 16.14
C PRO A 10 7.31 2.96 16.79
N PRO A 11 7.20 3.49 18.01
CA PRO A 11 5.91 3.65 18.71
C PRO A 11 4.85 4.47 17.95
N CYS A 12 5.25 5.32 17.00
CA CYS A 12 4.33 6.05 16.14
C CYS A 12 3.62 5.16 15.11
N PHE A 13 4.19 4.01 14.75
CA PHE A 13 3.62 3.05 13.80
C PHE A 13 2.28 2.50 14.31
N GLU A 14 2.26 2.00 15.54
CA GLU A 14 1.03 1.44 16.11
C GLU A 14 -0.06 2.50 16.25
N ARG A 15 0.30 3.71 16.70
CA ARG A 15 -0.63 4.85 16.76
C ARG A 15 -1.19 5.22 15.39
N TRP A 16 -0.41 5.07 14.32
CA TRP A 16 -0.88 5.30 12.97
C TRP A 16 -1.82 4.18 12.50
N CYS A 17 -1.45 2.91 12.73
CA CYS A 17 -2.28 1.75 12.39
C CYS A 17 -3.65 1.78 13.07
N GLN A 18 -3.70 2.23 14.34
CA GLN A 18 -4.95 2.40 15.09
C GLN A 18 -5.95 3.35 14.42
N LYS A 19 -5.50 4.29 13.58
CA LYS A 19 -6.41 5.17 12.83
C LYS A 19 -7.18 4.45 11.73
N ILE A 20 -6.66 3.32 11.25
CA ILE A 20 -7.27 2.46 10.23
C ILE A 20 -8.14 1.35 10.86
N ASP A 21 -7.92 1.01 12.13
CA ASP A 21 -8.69 -0.04 12.82
C ASP A 21 -10.22 0.07 12.74
N PRO A 22 -10.86 1.26 12.67
CA PRO A 22 -12.31 1.38 12.54
C PRO A 22 -12.88 0.75 11.26
N VAL A 23 -12.10 0.68 10.18
CA VAL A 23 -12.54 0.12 8.89
C VAL A 23 -12.09 -1.34 8.68
N LEU A 24 -11.37 -1.91 9.66
CA LEU A 24 -10.98 -3.32 9.66
C LEU A 24 -11.90 -4.11 10.60
N LYS A 25 -12.72 -4.98 10.02
CA LYS A 25 -13.82 -5.68 10.69
C LYS A 25 -13.35 -6.70 11.71
N THR A 26 -12.25 -7.41 11.44
CA THR A 26 -11.81 -8.54 12.28
C THR A 26 -10.46 -8.29 12.95
N LYS A 27 -10.22 -8.94 14.10
CA LYS A 27 -8.90 -8.93 14.76
C LYS A 27 -7.80 -9.46 13.84
N ALA A 28 -8.12 -10.46 13.00
CA ALA A 28 -7.20 -11.00 12.02
C ALA A 28 -6.81 -9.94 10.98
N GLN A 29 -7.76 -9.17 10.43
CA GLN A 29 -7.47 -8.07 9.50
C GLN A 29 -6.56 -7.02 10.13
N LYS A 30 -6.85 -6.61 11.38
CA LYS A 30 -6.03 -5.63 12.10
C LYS A 30 -4.59 -6.09 12.30
N ARG A 31 -4.41 -7.37 12.64
CA ARG A 31 -3.09 -7.99 12.79
C ARG A 31 -2.35 -8.10 11.46
N GLU A 32 -2.98 -8.67 10.44
CA GLU A 32 -2.32 -8.87 9.14
C GLU A 32 -2.05 -7.54 8.41
N PHE A 33 -2.87 -6.51 8.62
CA PHE A 33 -2.58 -5.15 8.16
C PHE A 33 -1.27 -4.61 8.74
N ARG A 34 -1.07 -4.73 10.06
CA ARG A 34 0.16 -4.31 10.74
C ARG A 34 1.37 -5.12 10.27
N ASN A 35 1.19 -6.43 10.09
CA ASN A 35 2.22 -7.33 9.57
C ASN A 35 2.64 -6.94 8.15
N TYR A 36 1.66 -6.70 7.27
CA TYR A 36 1.90 -6.31 5.89
C TYR A 36 2.58 -4.95 5.79
N LEU A 37 2.02 -3.93 6.45
CA LEU A 37 2.60 -2.59 6.44
C LEU A 37 3.97 -2.55 7.14
N GLY A 38 4.12 -3.33 8.21
CA GLY A 38 5.38 -3.57 8.89
C GLY A 38 6.45 -4.10 7.93
N GLY A 39 6.11 -5.15 7.18
CA GLY A 39 7.01 -5.74 6.18
C GLY A 39 7.37 -4.81 5.03
N LEU A 40 6.43 -3.95 4.61
CA LEU A 40 6.67 -2.96 3.57
C LEU A 40 7.62 -1.85 4.01
N LEU A 41 7.44 -1.32 5.22
CA LEU A 41 8.28 -0.26 5.78
C LEU A 41 9.62 -0.78 6.32
N GLY A 42 9.69 -2.08 6.63
CA GLY A 42 10.90 -2.73 7.12
C GLY A 42 12.03 -2.75 6.11
N ASP A 43 13.26 -2.98 6.56
CA ASP A 43 14.45 -3.09 5.70
C ASP A 43 14.53 -4.45 4.97
N SER A 44 13.62 -4.64 4.01
CA SER A 44 13.59 -5.80 3.11
C SER A 44 14.15 -5.43 1.73
N GLN A 45 15.14 -6.22 1.27
CA GLN A 45 15.75 -6.11 -0.06
C GLN A 45 14.71 -6.19 -1.19
N ARG A 46 13.63 -6.95 -0.98
CA ARG A 46 12.50 -7.06 -1.90
C ARG A 46 11.18 -6.89 -1.15
N LYS A 47 10.30 -6.05 -1.69
CA LYS A 47 8.96 -5.75 -1.15
C LYS A 47 7.90 -6.71 -1.68
N ASN A 48 8.15 -8.01 -1.58
CA ASN A 48 7.17 -9.04 -1.97
C ASN A 48 6.71 -9.86 -0.77
N LEU A 49 5.56 -10.53 -0.90
CA LEU A 49 4.94 -11.29 0.18
C LEU A 49 5.85 -12.40 0.73
N THR A 50 6.57 -13.10 -0.15
CA THR A 50 7.48 -14.18 0.25
C THR A 50 8.60 -13.66 1.15
N GLN A 51 9.21 -12.53 0.79
CA GLN A 51 10.27 -11.92 1.57
C GLN A 51 9.74 -11.37 2.90
N ILE A 52 8.57 -10.74 2.88
CA ILE A 52 7.94 -10.20 4.10
C ILE A 52 7.64 -11.34 5.09
N ALA A 53 7.09 -12.45 4.61
CA ALA A 53 6.81 -13.62 5.44
C ALA A 53 8.11 -14.29 5.92
N HIS A 54 9.11 -14.43 5.04
CA HIS A 54 10.39 -15.05 5.42
C HIS A 54 11.18 -14.25 6.45
N ASN A 55 11.07 -12.92 6.42
CA ASN A 55 11.75 -12.02 7.38
C ASN A 55 11.05 -11.99 8.75
N ASN A 56 9.95 -12.73 8.93
CA ASN A 56 9.11 -12.68 10.11
C ASN A 56 8.69 -14.07 10.56
N LEU A 57 9.25 -14.53 11.69
CA LEU A 57 8.94 -15.85 12.27
C LEU A 57 7.45 -16.02 12.61
N ASP A 58 6.76 -14.92 12.96
CA ASP A 58 5.35 -14.93 13.35
C ASP A 58 4.36 -14.79 12.18
N ILE A 59 4.84 -14.57 10.96
CA ILE A 59 4.01 -14.27 9.80
C ILE A 59 4.01 -15.44 8.81
N THR A 60 2.85 -16.06 8.63
CA THR A 60 2.66 -17.08 7.60
C THR A 60 2.32 -16.44 6.26
N TYR A 61 3.03 -16.82 5.19
CA TYR A 61 2.74 -16.38 3.81
C TYR A 61 1.25 -16.50 3.46
N HIS A 62 0.63 -17.64 3.77
CA HIS A 62 -0.78 -17.88 3.49
C HIS A 62 -1.73 -16.89 4.18
N LYS A 63 -1.40 -16.45 5.40
CA LYS A 63 -2.23 -15.47 6.14
C LYS A 63 -2.13 -14.08 5.51
N LEU A 64 -0.94 -13.67 5.10
CA LEU A 64 -0.75 -12.41 4.37
C LEU A 64 -1.39 -12.43 2.99
N HIS A 65 -1.21 -13.53 2.25
CA HIS A 65 -1.83 -13.71 0.95
C HIS A 65 -3.35 -13.62 1.06
N HIS A 66 -3.95 -14.41 1.97
CA HIS A 66 -5.39 -14.35 2.23
C HIS A 66 -5.82 -12.95 2.68
N PHE A 67 -5.03 -12.26 3.51
CA PHE A 67 -5.33 -10.89 3.89
C PHE A 67 -5.45 -9.96 2.68
N LEU A 68 -4.57 -10.07 1.69
CA LEU A 68 -4.59 -9.21 0.50
C LEU A 68 -5.61 -9.62 -0.56
N THR A 69 -5.91 -10.91 -0.73
CA THR A 69 -6.74 -11.39 -1.84
C THR A 69 -8.16 -11.75 -1.44
N GLU A 70 -8.35 -12.41 -0.30
CA GLU A 70 -9.64 -13.01 0.09
C GLU A 70 -10.34 -12.27 1.24
N SER A 71 -9.62 -11.44 1.97
CA SER A 71 -10.18 -10.81 3.16
C SER A 71 -11.22 -9.74 2.81
N THR A 72 -12.34 -9.75 3.53
CA THR A 72 -13.53 -8.93 3.24
C THR A 72 -13.45 -7.47 3.73
N TRP A 73 -12.24 -6.90 3.84
CA TRP A 73 -12.08 -5.46 4.10
C TRP A 73 -12.44 -4.70 2.83
N ASN A 74 -13.13 -3.56 2.98
CA ASN A 74 -13.59 -2.78 1.85
C ASN A 74 -12.49 -1.80 1.40
N TYR A 75 -12.05 -1.93 0.15
CA TYR A 75 -11.01 -1.07 -0.42
C TYR A 75 -11.37 0.42 -0.36
N ASP A 76 -12.62 0.76 -0.67
CA ASP A 76 -13.08 2.15 -0.70
C ASP A 76 -13.11 2.74 0.71
N GLU A 77 -13.54 1.97 1.72
CA GLU A 77 -13.52 2.41 3.12
C GLU A 77 -12.09 2.65 3.61
N VAL A 78 -11.16 1.76 3.29
CA VAL A 78 -9.74 1.91 3.64
C VAL A 78 -9.12 3.11 2.93
N ASN A 79 -9.42 3.32 1.65
CA ASN A 79 -8.90 4.46 0.90
C ASN A 79 -9.48 5.79 1.41
N ASN A 80 -10.79 5.85 1.68
CA ASN A 80 -11.42 7.03 2.26
C ASN A 80 -10.83 7.34 3.65
N LYS A 81 -10.61 6.30 4.48
CA LYS A 81 -9.98 6.50 5.78
C LYS A 81 -8.55 7.01 5.67
N ARG A 82 -7.77 6.52 4.70
CA ARG A 82 -6.43 7.04 4.39
C ARG A 82 -6.49 8.53 4.04
N LEU A 83 -7.43 8.94 3.20
CA LEU A 83 -7.61 10.34 2.80
C LEU A 83 -7.99 11.22 4.00
N GLU A 84 -8.91 10.77 4.86
CA GLU A 84 -9.25 11.48 6.11
C GLU A 84 -8.03 11.69 7.01
N ILE A 85 -7.20 10.64 7.18
CA ILE A 85 -5.98 10.72 7.99
C ILE A 85 -5.02 11.76 7.41
N ILE A 86 -4.80 11.75 6.09
CA ILE A 86 -3.95 12.74 5.39
C ILE A 86 -4.53 14.15 5.57
N ALA A 87 -5.83 14.34 5.41
CA ALA A 87 -6.48 15.64 5.54
C ALA A 87 -6.44 16.18 6.99
N SER A 88 -6.44 15.30 7.99
CA SER A 88 -6.37 15.65 9.41
C SER A 88 -4.99 16.12 9.87
N CYS A 89 -3.93 15.79 9.13
CA CYS A 89 -2.56 16.13 9.51
C CYS A 89 -2.19 17.51 8.97
N ARG A 90 -1.80 18.44 9.86
CA ARG A 90 -1.48 19.85 9.49
C ARG A 90 -0.41 19.97 8.39
N GLN A 91 0.51 19.02 8.29
CA GLN A 91 1.57 19.00 7.27
C GLN A 91 1.06 18.58 5.87
N THR A 92 0.00 17.78 5.81
CA THR A 92 -0.57 17.24 4.55
C THR A 92 -1.98 17.75 4.26
N LYS A 93 -2.53 18.58 5.16
CA LYS A 93 -3.83 19.21 5.01
C LYS A 93 -3.77 20.19 3.85
N ILE A 94 -4.68 20.00 2.90
CA ILE A 94 -4.89 20.92 1.79
C ILE A 94 -5.28 22.28 2.38
N SER A 95 -4.43 23.29 2.18
CA SER A 95 -4.73 24.68 2.50
C SER A 95 -5.37 25.38 1.29
N ARG A 96 -6.01 26.54 1.47
CA ARG A 96 -6.56 27.32 0.33
C ARG A 96 -5.51 27.68 -0.72
N SER A 97 -4.23 27.64 -0.34
CA SER A 97 -3.08 27.74 -1.25
C SER A 97 -2.38 26.37 -1.26
N PHE A 98 -2.91 25.41 -2.01
CA PHE A 98 -2.26 24.11 -2.19
C PHE A 98 -1.65 24.00 -3.58
N SER A 99 -0.57 23.24 -3.68
CA SER A 99 0.00 22.82 -4.96
C SER A 99 -0.29 21.33 -5.10
N LEU A 100 -1.07 20.98 -6.12
CA LEU A 100 -1.30 19.59 -6.50
C LEU A 100 -0.16 19.16 -7.42
N ILE A 101 0.69 18.28 -6.91
CA ILE A 101 1.71 17.62 -7.73
C ILE A 101 1.09 16.30 -8.18
N ILE A 102 0.76 16.22 -9.47
CA ILE A 102 0.36 14.98 -10.13
C ILE A 102 1.61 14.43 -10.81
N ASP A 103 2.19 13.40 -10.23
CA ASP A 103 3.28 12.64 -10.82
C ASP A 103 2.72 11.30 -11.30
N ASP A 104 2.84 11.01 -12.60
CA ASP A 104 2.40 9.73 -13.15
C ASP A 104 3.48 8.67 -12.88
N SER A 105 3.35 7.94 -11.77
CA SER A 105 4.26 6.85 -11.47
C SER A 105 3.86 5.60 -12.27
N GLY A 106 4.41 5.45 -13.47
CA GLY A 106 4.27 4.25 -14.28
C GLY A 106 5.05 3.07 -13.69
N HIS A 107 4.38 2.11 -13.07
CA HIS A 107 5.02 0.85 -12.67
C HIS A 107 4.98 -0.17 -13.82
N ARG A 108 6.15 -0.56 -14.34
CA ARG A 108 6.27 -1.62 -15.34
C ARG A 108 5.73 -2.94 -14.77
N LYS A 109 4.69 -3.50 -15.40
CA LYS A 109 4.20 -4.85 -15.10
C LYS A 109 4.62 -5.79 -16.22
N SER A 110 5.60 -6.65 -15.98
CA SER A 110 5.96 -7.73 -16.91
C SER A 110 5.13 -8.98 -16.60
N GLY A 111 3.91 -9.04 -17.13
CA GLY A 111 3.06 -10.23 -17.03
C GLY A 111 1.97 -10.23 -18.10
N ASN A 112 1.80 -11.36 -18.81
CA ASN A 112 0.84 -11.53 -19.90
C ASN A 112 -0.62 -11.74 -19.42
N PHE A 113 -0.92 -11.51 -18.14
CA PHE A 113 -2.21 -11.81 -17.50
C PHE A 113 -2.79 -10.63 -16.73
N THR A 114 -2.62 -9.40 -17.21
CA THR A 114 -3.26 -8.22 -16.62
C THR A 114 -4.12 -7.50 -17.64
N ASP A 115 -5.43 -7.44 -17.37
CA ASP A 115 -6.33 -6.49 -18.03
C ASP A 115 -5.91 -5.03 -17.73
N CYS A 116 -6.27 -4.12 -18.64
CA CYS A 116 -5.91 -2.68 -18.63
C CYS A 116 -4.42 -2.38 -18.88
N VAL A 117 -3.79 -3.05 -19.86
CA VAL A 117 -2.44 -2.73 -20.33
C VAL A 117 -2.52 -2.04 -21.70
N GLY A 118 -2.05 -0.80 -21.77
CA GLY A 118 -1.93 -0.04 -23.02
C GLY A 118 -0.46 0.24 -23.35
N ARG A 119 -0.12 0.33 -24.65
CA ARG A 119 1.21 0.77 -25.10
C ARG A 119 1.38 2.25 -24.79
N GLN A 120 2.24 2.59 -23.84
CA GLN A 120 2.48 3.96 -23.40
C GLN A 120 3.96 4.24 -23.21
N TYR A 121 4.34 5.51 -23.34
CA TYR A 121 5.73 5.93 -23.21
C TYR A 121 6.17 5.88 -21.76
N ILE A 122 7.14 5.03 -21.44
CA ILE A 122 7.70 4.90 -20.10
C ILE A 122 8.97 5.74 -20.05
N GLY A 123 8.91 6.87 -19.34
CA GLY A 123 10.01 7.84 -19.24
C GLY A 123 11.31 7.24 -18.69
N GLU A 124 11.22 6.20 -17.86
CA GLU A 124 12.39 5.50 -17.28
C GLU A 124 13.25 4.78 -18.34
N ILE A 125 12.67 4.36 -19.47
CA ILE A 125 13.38 3.61 -20.54
C ILE A 125 13.41 4.34 -21.88
N GLY A 126 12.84 5.55 -21.96
CA GLY A 126 12.77 6.35 -23.18
C GLY A 126 12.03 5.69 -24.33
N LYS A 127 11.14 4.72 -24.06
CA LYS A 127 10.46 3.90 -25.07
C LYS A 127 9.00 3.61 -24.71
N THR A 128 8.20 3.37 -25.73
CA THR A 128 6.82 2.92 -25.61
C THR A 128 6.79 1.43 -25.26
N ASP A 129 6.23 1.07 -24.10
CA ASP A 129 6.08 -0.30 -23.63
C ASP A 129 4.73 -0.47 -22.90
N ASN A 130 4.38 -1.70 -22.59
CA ASN A 130 3.13 -2.06 -21.93
C ASN A 130 3.15 -1.63 -20.46
N GLY A 131 2.29 -0.66 -20.12
CA GLY A 131 2.17 -0.09 -18.77
C GLY A 131 0.70 0.08 -18.36
N ASN A 132 0.47 0.44 -17.09
CA ASN A 132 -0.84 0.73 -16.55
C ASN A 132 -0.80 2.15 -15.95
N ILE A 133 -1.42 3.13 -16.62
CA ILE A 133 -1.62 4.48 -16.09
C ILE A 133 -2.91 4.48 -15.29
N ARG A 134 -2.82 4.83 -14.02
CA ARG A 134 -4.02 5.07 -13.20
C ARG A 134 -4.45 6.52 -13.37
N SER A 135 -5.12 6.84 -14.47
CA SER A 135 -5.87 8.09 -14.58
C SER A 135 -7.11 8.00 -13.70
N HIS A 136 -7.16 8.76 -12.60
CA HIS A 136 -8.42 8.94 -11.88
C HIS A 136 -9.22 10.02 -12.62
N HIS A 137 -10.27 9.60 -13.34
CA HIS A 137 -11.22 10.51 -13.97
C HIS A 137 -11.95 11.33 -12.90
N PRO A 138 -12.06 12.65 -13.06
CA PRO A 138 -12.94 13.47 -12.26
C PRO A 138 -14.36 13.34 -12.81
N HIS A 139 -15.30 12.91 -11.97
CA HIS A 139 -16.70 13.27 -12.16
C HIS A 139 -17.08 14.27 -11.07
N LEU A 140 -17.44 15.46 -11.57
CA LEU A 140 -18.21 16.51 -10.89
C LEU A 140 -19.53 15.97 -10.33
#